data_AF-A0A7V0ZJK0-F1
#
_entry.id   AF-A0A7V0ZJK0-F1
#
_cell.length_a   1.000
_cell.length_b   1.000
_cell.length_c   1.000
_cell.angle_alpha   90.00
_cell.angle_beta   90.00
_cell.angle_gamma   90.00
#
_symmetry.space_group_name_H-M   'P 1'
#
loop_
_entity.id
_entity.type
_entity.pdbx_description
1 polymer ?
#
loop_
_entity_poly.entity_id
_entity_poly.type
_entity_poly.pdbx_seq_one_letter_code
_entity_poly.pdbx_strand_id
1 'polypeptide(L)'
;MPVFLGAQTLVWPDAPEEGKIQYVSSIQDLSAYSSKKNFRQWISQMINPGPDLNFVQPMGIAVNKKMIAVADPGRKGVFLLFRNKKSFIFIDGNTLPNKDLFSPTDVALGENEILVTSSIGTDLWVFNYNGTLNRKLALIPPPGRLTGITNLGELYCAIDTKNHQAVIFDRFG
;
A
#
# COMPACT_ATOMS: atom_id res chain seq x y z
N MET A 1 -47.01 -12.15 4.31
CA MET A 1 -46.15 -11.36 5.21
C MET A 1 -45.06 -10.71 4.36
N PRO A 2 -44.82 -9.40 4.43
CA PRO A 2 -43.77 -8.79 3.65
C PRO A 2 -42.42 -9.20 4.27
N VAL A 3 -41.56 -9.80 3.46
CA VAL A 3 -40.16 -10.06 3.81
C VAL A 3 -39.46 -8.71 3.72
N PHE A 4 -39.00 -8.18 4.85
CA PHE A 4 -38.14 -7.01 4.86
C PHE A 4 -36.83 -7.37 4.16
N LEU A 5 -36.59 -6.77 2.98
CA LEU A 5 -35.29 -6.75 2.30
C LEU A 5 -34.32 -5.92 3.14
N GLY A 6 -33.78 -6.52 4.21
CA GLY A 6 -32.62 -5.99 4.90
C GLY A 6 -31.42 -6.02 3.95
N ALA A 7 -30.61 -4.96 3.93
CA ALA A 7 -29.40 -4.90 3.13
C ALA A 7 -28.55 -6.16 3.38
N GLN A 8 -28.49 -7.07 2.39
CA GLN A 8 -27.76 -8.32 2.54
C GLN A 8 -26.28 -8.00 2.72
N THR A 9 -25.73 -8.44 3.85
CA THR A 9 -24.30 -8.32 4.11
C THR A 9 -23.58 -9.34 3.25
N LEU A 10 -22.73 -8.88 2.33
CA LEU A 10 -21.99 -9.78 1.45
C LEU A 10 -20.90 -10.48 2.27
N VAL A 11 -21.08 -11.78 2.49
CA VAL A 11 -20.18 -12.64 3.27
C VAL A 11 -19.76 -13.86 2.44
N TRP A 12 -18.62 -14.46 2.77
CA TRP A 12 -18.15 -15.70 2.15
C TRP A 12 -17.66 -16.68 3.24
N PRO A 13 -18.01 -17.99 3.16
CA PRO A 13 -18.95 -18.58 2.22
C PRO A 13 -20.39 -18.05 2.42
N ASP A 14 -21.23 -18.23 1.40
CA ASP A 14 -22.67 -17.95 1.51
C ASP A 14 -23.36 -19.00 2.40
N ALA A 15 -24.56 -18.69 2.88
CA ALA A 15 -25.39 -19.63 3.61
C ALA A 15 -25.60 -20.94 2.80
N PRO A 16 -25.66 -22.12 3.46
CA PRO A 16 -25.87 -22.33 4.90
C PRO A 16 -24.60 -22.31 5.77
N GLU A 17 -23.41 -22.18 5.18
CA GLU A 17 -22.18 -22.10 5.96
C GLU A 17 -22.06 -20.75 6.70
N GLU A 18 -21.33 -20.74 7.82
CA GLU A 18 -21.04 -19.50 8.55
C GLU A 18 -20.04 -18.65 7.74
N GLY A 19 -20.43 -17.43 7.41
CA GLY A 19 -19.59 -16.48 6.68
C GLY A 19 -18.33 -16.10 7.48
N LYS A 20 -17.16 -16.33 6.87
CA LYS A 20 -15.83 -16.08 7.47
C LYS A 20 -15.21 -14.76 7.02
N ILE A 21 -15.58 -14.30 5.83
CA ILE A 21 -15.07 -13.08 5.22
C ILE A 21 -16.27 -12.17 4.95
N GLN A 22 -16.20 -10.92 5.38
CA GLN A 22 -17.22 -9.92 5.11
C GLN A 22 -16.67 -8.84 4.20
N TYR A 23 -17.40 -8.50 3.14
CA TYR A 23 -17.13 -7.30 2.37
C TYR A 23 -17.51 -6.07 3.19
N VAL A 24 -16.52 -5.21 3.45
CA VAL A 24 -16.72 -3.96 4.20
C VAL A 24 -16.89 -2.77 3.26
N SER A 25 -16.01 -2.64 2.26
CA SER A 25 -15.99 -1.50 1.33
C SER A 25 -15.00 -1.73 0.18
N SER A 26 -15.13 -0.94 -0.89
CA SER A 26 -14.14 -0.83 -1.97
C SER A 26 -13.63 0.60 -2.07
N ILE A 27 -12.32 0.76 -2.31
CA ILE A 27 -11.71 2.06 -2.64
C ILE A 27 -11.29 1.96 -4.11
N GLN A 28 -11.98 2.68 -4.99
CA GLN A 28 -11.67 2.70 -6.44
C GLN A 28 -10.88 3.95 -6.83
N ASP A 29 -11.11 5.05 -6.13
CA ASP A 29 -10.43 6.33 -6.34
C ASP A 29 -10.04 6.96 -4.99
N LEU A 30 -9.21 8.01 -5.08
CA LEU A 30 -8.76 8.76 -3.90
C LEU A 30 -9.67 9.94 -3.55
N SER A 31 -10.83 10.10 -4.20
CA SER A 31 -11.74 11.22 -3.93
C SER A 31 -12.25 11.19 -2.49
N ALA A 32 -12.48 10.00 -1.93
CA ALA A 32 -12.84 9.80 -0.53
C ALA A 32 -11.75 10.21 0.48
N TYR A 33 -10.50 10.31 0.02
CA TYR A 33 -9.32 10.72 0.78
C TYR A 33 -8.81 12.11 0.40
N SER A 34 -9.51 12.82 -0.49
CA SER A 34 -9.23 14.21 -0.83
C SER A 34 -10.16 15.09 0.00
N SER A 35 -9.60 15.91 0.90
CA SER A 35 -10.36 16.90 1.66
C SER A 35 -11.32 17.67 0.74
N LYS A 36 -12.54 17.98 1.22
CA LYS A 36 -13.56 18.73 0.47
C LYS A 36 -12.91 19.88 -0.30
N LYS A 37 -12.87 19.77 -1.63
CA LYS A 37 -12.22 20.77 -2.49
C LYS A 37 -12.92 22.10 -2.26
N ASN A 38 -12.18 23.10 -1.77
CA ASN A 38 -12.70 24.46 -1.71
C ASN A 38 -12.95 24.94 -3.15
N PHE A 39 -13.99 25.75 -3.39
CA PHE A 39 -14.36 26.27 -4.71
C PHE A 39 -13.16 26.85 -5.51
N ARG A 40 -12.18 27.44 -4.80
CA ARG A 40 -10.91 27.91 -5.39
C ARG A 40 -10.01 26.79 -5.96
N GLN A 41 -9.95 25.63 -5.30
CA GLN A 41 -9.22 24.46 -5.78
C GLN A 41 -9.89 23.80 -6.99
N TRP A 42 -11.21 23.91 -7.11
CA TRP A 42 -11.94 23.48 -8.30
C TRP A 42 -11.62 24.35 -9.52
N ILE A 43 -11.61 25.69 -9.35
CA ILE A 43 -11.22 26.62 -10.43
C ILE A 43 -9.77 26.39 -10.85
N SER A 44 -8.84 26.20 -9.91
CA SER A 44 -7.44 25.94 -10.26
C SER A 44 -7.24 24.63 -11.02
N GLN A 45 -8.06 23.60 -10.76
CA GLN A 45 -8.01 22.32 -11.48
C GLN A 45 -8.52 22.41 -12.93
N MET A 46 -9.34 23.41 -13.27
CA MET A 46 -9.71 23.65 -14.68
C MET A 46 -8.58 24.30 -15.48
N ILE A 47 -7.72 25.09 -14.82
CA ILE A 47 -6.63 25.84 -15.48
C ILE A 47 -5.35 25.00 -15.51
N ASN A 48 -5.08 24.23 -14.46
CA ASN A 48 -3.99 23.28 -14.39
C ASN A 48 -4.50 22.04 -13.66
N PRO A 49 -5.06 21.05 -14.38
CA PRO A 49 -5.46 19.79 -13.77
C PRO A 49 -4.18 19.18 -13.21
N GLY A 50 -4.02 19.26 -11.89
CA GLY A 50 -2.95 18.58 -11.18
C GLY A 50 -2.96 17.09 -11.53
N PRO A 51 -1.87 16.36 -11.26
CA PRO A 51 -1.77 14.96 -11.64
C PRO A 51 -3.00 14.20 -11.12
N ASP A 52 -3.64 13.45 -12.01
CA ASP A 52 -4.65 12.50 -11.58
C ASP A 52 -3.95 11.49 -10.66
N LEU A 53 -4.35 11.41 -9.40
CA LEU A 53 -3.74 10.56 -8.38
C LEU A 53 -4.56 9.28 -8.14
N ASN A 54 -5.33 8.82 -9.13
CA ASN A 54 -6.00 7.51 -9.09
C ASN A 54 -5.00 6.35 -9.09
N PHE A 55 -5.40 5.18 -8.59
CA PHE A 55 -4.61 3.97 -8.79
C PHE A 55 -4.48 3.63 -10.28
N VAL A 56 -3.33 3.08 -10.69
CA VAL A 56 -3.10 2.57 -12.05
C VAL A 56 -2.96 1.06 -12.03
N GLN A 57 -2.08 0.54 -11.17
CA GLN A 57 -1.84 -0.89 -11.04
C GLN A 57 -1.54 -1.23 -9.58
N PRO A 58 -2.53 -1.21 -8.67
CA PRO A 58 -2.30 -1.55 -7.27
C PRO A 58 -1.93 -3.04 -7.14
N MET A 59 -0.69 -3.33 -6.74
CA MET A 59 -0.16 -4.70 -6.67
C MET A 59 0.02 -5.22 -5.26
N GLY A 60 0.48 -4.37 -4.34
CA GLY A 60 0.74 -4.73 -2.94
C GLY A 60 -0.08 -3.90 -1.98
N ILE A 61 -0.49 -4.49 -0.87
CA ILE A 61 -1.31 -3.82 0.14
C ILE A 61 -0.95 -4.27 1.55
N ALA A 62 -0.84 -3.30 2.46
CA ALA A 62 -0.78 -3.57 3.89
C ALA A 62 -1.75 -2.65 4.63
N VAL A 63 -2.36 -3.19 5.68
CA VAL A 63 -3.39 -2.49 6.45
C VAL A 63 -3.10 -2.60 7.94
N ASN A 64 -3.25 -1.49 8.65
CA ASN A 64 -3.32 -1.50 10.11
C ASN A 64 -4.50 -0.62 10.59
N LYS A 65 -4.58 -0.39 11.90
CA LYS A 65 -5.65 0.43 12.50
C LYS A 65 -5.62 1.89 12.01
N LYS A 66 -4.46 2.42 11.62
CA LYS A 66 -4.24 3.84 11.28
C LYS A 66 -4.33 4.09 9.77
N MET A 67 -3.79 3.20 8.95
CA MET A 67 -3.61 3.44 7.52
C MET A 67 -3.71 2.18 6.65
N ILE A 68 -3.86 2.43 5.35
CA ILE A 68 -3.73 1.47 4.26
C ILE A 68 -2.56 1.94 3.41
N ALA A 69 -1.55 1.10 3.21
CA ALA A 69 -0.48 1.35 2.27
C ALA A 69 -0.70 0.52 1.00
N VAL A 70 -0.52 1.13 -0.17
CA VAL A 70 -0.73 0.48 -1.47
C VAL A 70 0.48 0.72 -2.37
N ALA A 71 1.17 -0.34 -2.75
CA ALA A 71 2.23 -0.31 -3.77
C ALA A 71 1.60 -0.29 -5.16
N ASP A 72 1.88 0.75 -5.94
CA ASP A 72 1.34 0.95 -7.28
C ASP A 72 2.47 1.21 -8.29
N PRO A 73 3.00 0.15 -8.93
CA PRO A 73 4.03 0.29 -9.95
C PRO A 73 3.55 1.04 -11.20
N GLY A 74 2.25 1.03 -11.50
CA GLY A 74 1.68 1.85 -12.58
C GLY A 74 1.81 3.35 -12.30
N ARG A 75 1.79 3.73 -11.01
CA ARG A 75 2.10 5.08 -10.53
C ARG A 75 3.56 5.29 -10.14
N LYS A 76 4.38 4.24 -10.15
CA LYS A 76 5.79 4.28 -9.74
C LYS A 76 5.95 4.78 -8.30
N GLY A 77 5.06 4.35 -7.41
CA GLY A 77 5.07 4.84 -6.03
C GLY A 77 4.15 4.09 -5.08
N VAL A 78 4.05 4.62 -3.87
CA VAL A 78 3.25 4.02 -2.79
C VAL A 78 2.26 5.04 -2.24
N PHE A 79 0.99 4.67 -2.18
CA PHE A 79 -0.05 5.47 -1.52
C PHE A 79 -0.15 5.10 -0.05
N LEU A 80 -0.19 6.11 0.83
CA LEU A 80 -0.47 5.96 2.25
C LEU A 80 -1.81 6.63 2.57
N LEU A 81 -2.86 5.83 2.74
CA LEU A 81 -4.22 6.31 3.00
C LEU A 81 -4.49 6.31 4.51
N PHE A 82 -4.73 7.47 5.10
CA PHE A 82 -5.00 7.61 6.53
C PHE A 82 -6.49 7.50 6.82
N ARG A 83 -6.88 6.42 7.53
CA ARG A 83 -8.30 6.09 7.77
C ARG A 83 -9.02 7.14 8.62
N ASN A 84 -8.33 7.72 9.61
CA ASN A 84 -8.93 8.66 10.56
C ASN A 84 -9.11 10.07 9.98
N LYS A 85 -8.21 10.49 9.09
CA LYS A 85 -8.16 11.87 8.59
C LYS A 85 -8.78 12.03 7.20
N LYS A 86 -9.14 10.92 6.53
CA LYS A 86 -9.54 10.90 5.12
C LYS A 86 -8.57 11.72 4.26
N SER A 87 -7.28 11.46 4.47
CA SER A 87 -6.17 12.10 3.76
C SER A 87 -5.25 11.03 3.22
N PHE A 88 -4.40 11.37 2.26
CA PHE A 88 -3.37 10.47 1.78
C PHE A 88 -2.03 11.19 1.57
N ILE A 89 -0.96 10.40 1.54
CA ILE A 89 0.38 10.78 1.06
C ILE A 89 0.72 9.87 -0.11
N PHE A 90 1.39 10.40 -1.13
CA PHE A 90 1.95 9.61 -2.21
C PHE A 90 3.48 9.70 -2.16
N ILE A 91 4.14 8.56 -1.98
CA ILE A 91 5.59 8.43 -2.07
C ILE A 91 5.93 8.25 -3.54
N ASP A 92 6.41 9.31 -4.18
CA ASP A 92 6.80 9.28 -5.59
C ASP A 92 8.20 8.69 -5.76
N GLY A 93 8.28 7.48 -6.33
CA GLY A 93 9.55 6.80 -6.61
C GLY A 93 10.46 7.57 -7.57
N ASN A 94 9.93 8.49 -8.38
CA ASN A 94 10.72 9.36 -9.26
C ASN A 94 11.59 10.35 -8.49
N THR A 95 11.24 10.65 -7.24
CA THR A 95 11.95 11.61 -6.39
C THR A 95 13.05 10.96 -5.55
N LEU A 96 13.12 9.63 -5.54
CA LEU A 96 14.08 8.89 -4.71
C LEU A 96 15.45 8.73 -5.39
N PRO A 97 16.53 8.60 -4.60
CA PRO A 97 17.87 8.34 -5.13
C PRO A 97 17.89 7.08 -6.02
N ASN A 98 18.62 7.10 -7.13
CA ASN A 98 18.78 6.00 -8.08
C ASN A 98 17.52 5.44 -8.74
N LYS A 99 16.32 5.93 -8.38
CA LYS A 99 15.08 5.57 -9.07
C LYS A 99 14.74 4.06 -8.97
N ASP A 100 15.25 3.32 -7.97
CA ASP A 100 14.95 1.88 -7.88
C ASP A 100 13.53 1.59 -7.34
N LEU A 101 12.80 2.57 -6.79
CA LEU A 101 11.38 2.43 -6.42
C LEU A 101 10.41 2.74 -7.58
N PHE A 102 10.83 2.57 -8.83
CA PHE A 102 9.95 2.78 -9.98
C PHE A 102 8.93 1.67 -10.17
N SER A 103 9.16 0.51 -9.54
CA SER A 103 8.29 -0.65 -9.65
C SER A 103 8.11 -1.32 -8.29
N PRO A 104 7.48 -0.60 -7.31
CA PRO A 104 7.16 -1.19 -6.02
C PRO A 104 6.27 -2.42 -6.24
N THR A 105 6.59 -3.53 -5.61
CA THR A 105 5.88 -4.80 -5.77
C THR A 105 4.95 -5.08 -4.60
N ASP A 106 5.43 -4.81 -3.38
CA ASP A 106 4.67 -5.06 -2.16
C ASP A 106 5.09 -4.13 -1.01
N VAL A 107 4.28 -4.09 0.04
CA VAL A 107 4.48 -3.20 1.20
C VAL A 107 4.11 -3.89 2.50
N ALA A 108 4.88 -3.62 3.56
CA ALA A 108 4.58 -4.05 4.92
C ALA A 108 4.57 -2.86 5.88
N LEU A 109 3.69 -2.91 6.88
CA LEU A 109 3.58 -1.89 7.92
C LEU A 109 4.18 -2.40 9.24
N GLY A 110 5.29 -1.80 9.65
CA GLY A 110 5.88 -1.92 10.98
C GLY A 110 5.17 -1.03 12.00
N GLU A 111 5.72 -0.93 13.22
CA GLU A 111 5.16 -0.05 14.26
C GLU A 111 5.20 1.43 13.85
N ASN A 112 6.34 1.87 13.32
CA ASN A 112 6.61 3.27 12.92
C ASN A 112 7.32 3.37 11.56
N GLU A 113 7.34 2.28 10.79
CA GLU A 113 8.01 2.20 9.50
C GLU A 113 7.16 1.48 8.47
N ILE A 114 7.47 1.73 7.20
CA ILE A 114 6.85 1.14 6.02
C ILE A 114 8.00 0.54 5.22
N LEU A 115 7.94 -0.76 5.00
CA LEU A 115 8.93 -1.45 4.18
C LEU A 115 8.31 -1.69 2.81
N VAL A 116 9.04 -1.36 1.75
CA VAL A 116 8.57 -1.52 0.38
C VAL A 116 9.58 -2.36 -0.38
N THR A 117 9.09 -3.42 -1.02
CA THR A 117 9.86 -4.20 -1.99
C THR A 117 9.71 -3.58 -3.37
N SER A 118 10.74 -3.69 -4.20
CA SER A 118 10.69 -3.30 -5.61
C SER A 118 11.11 -4.46 -6.48
N SER A 119 10.55 -4.56 -7.69
CA SER A 119 11.04 -5.51 -8.69
C SER A 119 12.41 -5.11 -9.25
N ILE A 120 12.85 -3.88 -8.96
CA ILE A 120 14.14 -3.30 -9.36
C ILE A 120 15.01 -3.16 -8.10
N GLY A 121 16.16 -3.83 -8.12
CA GLY A 121 17.10 -3.85 -6.99
C GLY A 121 16.84 -4.99 -5.99
N THR A 122 17.69 -5.04 -4.98
CA THR A 122 17.72 -6.10 -3.96
C THR A 122 17.40 -5.60 -2.56
N ASP A 123 17.44 -4.28 -2.38
CA ASP A 123 17.24 -3.64 -1.08
C ASP A 123 15.75 -3.39 -0.81
N LEU A 124 15.40 -3.43 0.47
CA LEU A 124 14.14 -2.94 0.97
C LEU A 124 14.21 -1.43 1.21
N TRP A 125 13.16 -0.73 0.80
CA TRP A 125 13.03 0.70 1.05
C TRP A 125 12.24 0.93 2.32
N VAL A 126 12.81 1.64 3.28
CA VAL A 126 12.19 1.85 4.59
C VAL A 126 11.81 3.31 4.76
N PHE A 127 10.52 3.59 4.79
CA PHE A 127 9.96 4.92 5.00
C PHE A 127 9.38 5.06 6.41
N ASN A 128 9.27 6.29 6.88
CA ASN A 128 8.39 6.59 8.01
C ASN A 128 6.95 6.84 7.53
N TYR A 129 6.02 6.98 8.48
CA TYR A 129 4.61 7.25 8.20
C TYR A 129 4.32 8.63 7.60
N ASN A 130 5.30 9.54 7.53
CA ASN A 130 5.18 10.79 6.79
C ASN A 130 5.62 10.64 5.32
N GLY A 131 6.00 9.44 4.89
CA GLY A 131 6.47 9.15 3.53
C GLY A 131 7.92 9.53 3.27
N THR A 132 8.69 9.93 4.30
CA THR A 132 10.11 10.22 4.14
C THR A 132 10.92 8.94 4.17
N LEU A 133 11.87 8.81 3.25
CA LEU A 133 12.82 7.70 3.24
C LEU A 133 13.73 7.78 4.47
N ASN A 134 13.71 6.75 5.30
CA ASN A 134 14.61 6.62 6.45
C ASN A 134 15.93 5.95 6.05
N ARG A 135 15.85 4.78 5.40
CA ARG A 135 17.02 3.99 4.98
C ARG A 135 16.68 3.02 3.84
N LYS A 136 17.72 2.51 3.18
CA LYS A 136 17.66 1.23 2.46
C LYS A 136 18.14 0.13 3.40
N LEU A 137 17.47 -1.01 3.38
CA LEU A 137 17.83 -2.18 4.18
C LEU A 137 18.28 -3.30 3.23
N ALA A 138 19.56 -3.62 3.27
CA ALA A 138 20.13 -4.75 2.55
C ALA A 138 19.94 -6.02 3.38
N LEU A 139 19.46 -7.09 2.75
CA LEU A 139 19.33 -8.40 3.39
C LEU A 139 20.59 -9.23 3.14
N ILE A 140 20.90 -10.13 4.07
CA ILE A 140 22.07 -11.02 3.98
C ILE A 140 21.60 -12.49 4.04
N PRO A 141 21.85 -13.31 2.99
CA PRO A 141 22.48 -12.94 1.73
C PRO A 141 21.59 -12.01 0.87
N PRO A 142 22.17 -11.24 -0.08
CA PRO A 142 21.39 -10.37 -0.95
C PRO A 142 20.36 -11.17 -1.77
N PRO A 143 19.08 -10.76 -1.77
CA PRO A 143 18.05 -11.46 -2.51
C PRO A 143 18.20 -11.20 -4.01
N GLY A 144 17.63 -12.07 -4.83
CA GLY A 144 17.67 -11.95 -6.28
C GLY A 144 16.57 -11.06 -6.84
N ARG A 145 15.33 -11.20 -6.35
CA ARG A 145 14.18 -10.36 -6.73
C ARG A 145 13.06 -10.43 -5.69
N LEU A 146 12.84 -9.33 -4.97
CA LEU A 146 11.79 -9.24 -3.95
C LEU A 146 10.43 -8.91 -4.57
N THR A 147 9.44 -9.75 -4.30
CA THR A 147 8.07 -9.62 -4.86
C THR A 147 6.96 -9.62 -3.82
N GLY A 148 7.28 -9.90 -2.56
CA GLY A 148 6.31 -9.89 -1.46
C GLY A 148 6.99 -9.58 -0.15
N ILE A 149 6.27 -8.96 0.78
CA ILE A 149 6.73 -8.71 2.14
C ILE A 149 5.57 -8.70 3.14
N THR A 150 5.79 -9.26 4.32
CA THR A 150 4.82 -9.20 5.42
C THR A 150 5.51 -8.95 6.76
N ASN A 151 4.77 -8.35 7.69
CA ASN A 151 5.19 -8.15 9.06
C ASN A 151 4.65 -9.31 9.94
N LEU A 152 5.53 -9.95 10.70
CA LEU A 152 5.26 -11.06 11.61
C LEU A 152 5.36 -10.65 13.10
N GLY A 153 5.36 -9.35 13.39
CA GLY A 153 5.56 -8.77 14.71
C GLY A 153 6.96 -8.18 14.85
N GLU A 154 7.85 -8.89 15.55
CA GLU A 154 9.26 -8.48 15.71
C GLU A 154 10.12 -8.80 14.47
N LEU A 155 9.58 -9.60 13.56
CA LEU A 155 10.25 -10.06 12.35
C LEU A 155 9.45 -9.67 11.11
N TYR A 156 10.13 -9.64 9.97
CA TYR A 156 9.54 -9.53 8.65
C TYR A 156 9.86 -10.78 7.84
N CYS A 157 9.00 -11.09 6.86
CA CYS A 157 9.26 -12.13 5.88
C CYS A 157 9.12 -11.52 4.48
N ALA A 158 10.17 -11.63 3.67
CA ALA A 158 10.17 -11.21 2.27
C ALA A 158 10.28 -12.41 1.35
N ILE A 159 9.63 -12.34 0.19
CA ILE A 159 9.62 -13.40 -0.82
C ILE A 159 10.59 -13.05 -1.94
N ASP A 160 11.61 -13.88 -2.11
CA ASP A 160 12.59 -13.78 -3.19
C ASP A 160 12.26 -14.81 -4.28
N THR A 161 11.59 -14.35 -5.33
CA THR A 161 11.14 -15.24 -6.42
C THR A 161 12.27 -15.68 -7.34
N LYS A 162 13.40 -14.99 -7.36
CA LYS A 162 14.53 -15.38 -8.23
C LYS A 162 15.32 -16.54 -7.62
N ASN A 163 15.46 -16.55 -6.30
CA ASN A 163 16.16 -17.62 -5.58
C ASN A 163 15.22 -18.66 -4.96
N HIS A 164 13.89 -18.55 -5.19
CA HIS A 164 12.86 -19.47 -4.69
C HIS A 164 12.86 -19.63 -3.16
N GLN A 165 13.01 -18.53 -2.42
CA GLN A 165 13.11 -18.56 -0.96
C GLN A 165 12.26 -17.49 -0.28
N ALA A 166 11.95 -17.75 1.00
CA ALA A 166 11.48 -16.75 1.93
C ALA A 166 12.64 -16.33 2.83
N VAL A 167 12.84 -15.03 3.00
CA VAL A 167 13.87 -14.45 3.87
C VAL A 167 13.18 -13.88 5.10
N ILE A 168 13.53 -14.38 6.27
CA ILE A 168 13.04 -13.88 7.56
C ILE A 168 14.15 -13.04 8.19
N PHE A 169 13.83 -11.82 8.58
CA PHE A 169 14.80 -10.85 9.09
C PHE A 169 14.14 -9.96 10.15
N ASP A 170 14.95 -9.34 11.00
CA ASP A 170 14.47 -8.33 11.94
C ASP A 170 14.47 -6.94 11.29
N ARG A 171 14.21 -5.88 12.06
CA ARG A 171 14.23 -4.51 11.52
C ARG A 171 15.62 -4.00 11.10
N PHE A 172 16.69 -4.70 11.45
CA PHE A 172 18.08 -4.33 11.19
C PHE A 172 18.74 -5.10 10.04
N GLY A 173 18.12 -6.20 9.59
CA GLY A 173 18.48 -6.91 8.35
C GLY A 173 19.07 -8.28 8.58
#